data_AF-A0A7R9WJF6-F1
#
_entry.id   AF-A0A7R9WJF6-F1
#
_cell.length_a   1.000
_cell.length_b   1.000
_cell.length_c   1.000
_cell.angle_alpha   90.00
_cell.angle_beta   90.00
_cell.angle_gamma   90.00
#
_symmetry.space_group_name_H-M   'P 1'
#
loop_
_entity.id
_entity.type
_entity.pdbx_description
1 polymer ?
#
loop_
_entity_poly.entity_id
_entity_poly.type
_entity_poly.pdbx_seq_one_letter_code
_entity_poly.pdbx_strand_id
1 'polypeptide(L)'
;ELSINEQVKGEDVRRYALVPKLSQGKSYIARVAAFNEAGVGHFTTADQKLGRGVMPMTRIVASVPDQPKVSVSMLSNSQLDVRFTSPDSRGSTIDMYKIEWTTADNFGAHERIKIEFSCDTENDMIGTFRLVFGDGESSPSEMTVPISVKASEKELSAAFSNLRSIWNVTAKTLVQDGFSSQWEVAFEYNVGNIGSFTLDTAVKSESGDGLITPQVTTIAHGTWPENYGLDYLYSDAFACGSILIGGSSSVQYISLSADFDGTAVTGGSYRLALGEEVTSCISHDASAAAIEAAIRGLGSVHGVDVVRSPSPSTSQFPFSYKILFRGEFEYGDWPVLTVPTESFGSGLCSPFIGGTNHRGVVFPVRDEVSCSDGRSKTQSIIADSNSPLGGTFDVHYGGKIVSSIPLTATAEEMEVYLWSLGGFESIEVTKSSYQDMAFGAAWIIRFMPANETLEMFAVDDKLTTGSDAKVNVYPVLNITTVSAQDDISGDYRIHLGGETTNVISHQATQGKILHELHRLVGVGKVVMLGSSYDEDEHAINFLALIDDSFVQSSFKAVSVAGDVTGAMARGDMISFGTCNLVLETSTYSQFDATHGAGLLYDTKYPLAPETEHARLKGYTTLQLRE
;
A
#
# COMPACT_ATOMS: atom_id res chain seq x y z
N GLU A 1 65.91 -20.63 15.34
CA GLU A 1 64.49 -20.29 15.11
C GLU A 1 63.99 -19.46 16.28
N LEU A 2 63.37 -18.32 16.02
CA LEU A 2 62.81 -17.46 17.06
C LEU A 2 61.37 -17.93 17.30
N SER A 3 61.14 -18.69 18.37
CA SER A 3 59.80 -19.11 18.80
C SER A 3 59.19 -17.98 19.61
N ILE A 4 58.30 -17.20 18.99
CA ILE A 4 57.49 -16.21 19.70
C ILE A 4 56.27 -16.95 20.23
N ASN A 5 56.25 -17.22 21.53
CA ASN A 5 55.11 -17.82 22.21
C ASN A 5 54.37 -16.73 22.97
N GLU A 6 53.07 -16.62 22.72
CA GLU A 6 52.17 -15.76 23.48
C GLU A 6 52.13 -16.24 24.94
N GLN A 7 52.66 -15.44 25.87
CA GLN A 7 52.73 -15.79 27.31
C GLN A 7 51.37 -15.67 28.00
N VAL A 8 50.52 -14.78 27.52
CA VAL A 8 49.16 -14.55 27.99
C VAL A 8 48.30 -14.46 26.75
N LYS A 9 47.42 -15.45 26.55
CA LYS A 9 46.45 -15.40 25.46
C LYS A 9 45.68 -14.09 25.52
N GLY A 10 45.68 -13.33 24.43
CA GLY A 10 44.82 -12.16 24.32
C GLY A 10 43.36 -12.58 24.49
N GLU A 11 42.68 -12.04 25.50
CA GLU A 11 41.23 -12.22 25.61
C GLU A 11 40.54 -11.48 24.46
N ASP A 12 39.59 -12.14 23.78
CA ASP A 12 38.78 -11.47 22.76
C ASP A 12 38.06 -10.27 23.39
N VAL A 13 38.27 -9.10 22.79
CA VAL A 13 37.64 -7.86 23.28
C VAL A 13 36.14 -8.01 23.07
N ARG A 14 35.36 -8.04 24.15
CA ARG A 14 33.89 -8.02 24.06
C ARG A 14 33.45 -6.82 23.21
N ARG A 15 33.03 -7.08 21.97
CA ARG A 15 32.57 -6.05 21.03
C ARG A 15 31.11 -5.65 21.23
N TYR A 16 30.44 -6.26 22.19
CA TYR A 16 29.04 -6.01 22.53
C TYR A 16 28.84 -6.04 24.04
N ALA A 17 27.80 -5.34 24.52
CA ALA A 17 27.39 -5.35 25.92
C ALA A 17 25.87 -5.46 25.99
N LEU A 18 25.36 -6.38 26.80
CA LEU A 18 23.95 -6.44 27.13
C LEU A 18 23.66 -5.46 28.26
N VAL A 19 22.72 -4.53 28.05
CA VAL A 19 22.27 -3.59 29.09
C VAL A 19 20.92 -4.08 29.62
N PRO A 20 20.88 -4.78 30.77
CA PRO A 20 19.63 -5.29 31.32
C PRO A 20 18.82 -4.17 32.00
N LYS A 21 17.52 -4.44 32.25
CA LYS A 21 16.62 -3.59 33.06
C LYS A 21 16.37 -2.19 32.48
N LEU A 22 16.34 -2.06 31.17
CA LEU A 22 15.86 -0.84 30.51
C LEU A 22 14.34 -0.75 30.64
N SER A 23 13.82 0.47 30.77
CA SER A 23 12.38 0.72 30.84
C SER A 23 11.77 0.74 29.44
N GLN A 24 10.72 -0.03 29.23
CA GLN A 24 9.95 -0.03 27.97
C GLN A 24 9.37 1.36 27.67
N GLY A 25 9.27 1.69 26.38
CA GLY A 25 8.74 2.97 25.89
C GLY A 25 9.64 4.18 26.16
N LYS A 26 10.85 3.98 26.71
CA LYS A 26 11.84 5.03 26.90
C LYS A 26 12.88 4.99 25.80
N SER A 27 13.26 6.18 25.34
CA SER A 27 14.35 6.36 24.37
C SER A 27 15.69 6.36 25.10
N TYR A 28 16.62 5.54 24.62
CA TYR A 28 17.99 5.45 25.12
C TYR A 28 18.98 5.75 24.01
N ILE A 29 20.09 6.39 24.40
CA ILE A 29 21.23 6.65 23.52
C ILE A 29 22.42 5.89 24.08
N ALA A 30 23.01 5.01 23.27
CA ALA A 30 24.25 4.34 23.62
C ALA A 30 25.46 5.17 23.17
N ARG A 31 26.44 5.35 24.06
CA ARG A 31 27.76 5.92 23.76
C ARG A 31 28.83 5.00 24.34
N VAL A 32 29.91 4.82 23.61
CA VAL A 32 31.00 3.91 23.99
C VAL A 32 32.29 4.72 24.14
N ALA A 33 33.11 4.39 25.12
CA ALA A 33 34.47 4.89 25.28
C ALA A 33 35.38 3.71 25.65
N ALA A 34 36.59 3.68 25.10
CA ALA A 34 37.60 2.73 25.53
C ALA A 34 38.16 3.14 26.89
N PHE A 35 38.44 2.18 27.76
CA PHE A 35 39.16 2.44 29.01
C PHE A 35 40.38 1.52 29.11
N ASN A 36 41.46 2.04 29.67
CA ASN A 36 42.65 1.28 30.03
C ASN A 36 43.26 1.84 31.33
N GLU A 37 44.46 1.39 31.70
CA GLU A 37 45.17 1.89 32.89
C GLU A 37 45.46 3.40 32.86
N ALA A 38 45.50 4.02 31.66
CA ALA A 38 45.69 5.46 31.50
C ALA A 38 44.38 6.27 31.64
N GLY A 39 43.23 5.60 31.80
CA GLY A 39 41.92 6.22 32.02
C GLY A 39 40.91 5.91 30.91
N VAL A 40 39.85 6.73 30.86
CA VAL A 40 38.76 6.60 29.88
C VAL A 40 39.04 7.56 28.71
N GLY A 41 39.01 7.03 27.49
CA GLY A 41 39.13 7.81 26.26
C GLY A 41 37.88 8.63 25.94
N HIS A 42 37.85 9.23 24.75
CA HIS A 42 36.69 9.98 24.29
C HIS A 42 35.49 9.05 24.05
N PHE A 43 34.29 9.57 24.29
CA PHE A 43 33.07 8.88 23.86
C PHE A 43 32.90 9.03 22.35
N THR A 44 32.29 8.02 21.71
CA THR A 44 31.96 8.00 20.28
C THR A 44 31.27 9.28 19.78
N THR A 45 30.48 9.95 20.62
CA THR A 45 29.80 11.21 20.28
C THR A 45 30.75 12.41 20.12
N ALA A 46 31.88 12.44 20.83
CA ALA A 46 32.89 13.50 20.69
C ALA A 46 33.68 13.32 19.39
N ASP A 47 34.03 12.09 19.05
CA ASP A 47 34.80 11.75 17.85
C ASP A 47 33.97 11.85 16.56
N GLN A 48 32.63 11.77 16.67
CA GLN A 48 31.72 12.01 15.54
C GLN A 48 31.89 13.41 14.95
N LYS A 49 32.13 14.43 15.79
CA LYS A 49 32.39 15.82 15.34
C LYS A 49 33.67 15.93 14.49
N LEU A 50 34.55 14.94 14.59
CA LEU A 50 35.81 14.84 13.85
C LEU A 50 35.73 13.87 12.68
N GLY A 51 34.53 13.34 12.36
CA GLY A 51 34.33 12.34 11.31
C GLY A 51 34.86 10.94 11.66
N ARG A 52 35.13 10.66 12.95
CA ARG A 52 35.76 9.41 13.42
C ARG A 52 34.93 8.62 14.45
N GLY A 53 33.68 9.01 14.67
CA GLY A 53 32.76 8.35 15.62
C GLY A 53 31.56 7.68 14.96
N VAL A 54 30.84 6.86 15.73
CA VAL A 54 29.58 6.21 15.29
C VAL A 54 28.41 7.14 15.57
N MET A 55 27.45 7.23 14.65
CA MET A 55 26.20 7.95 14.89
C MET A 55 25.50 7.35 16.12
N PRO A 56 25.20 8.14 17.17
CA PRO A 56 24.57 7.62 18.37
C PRO A 56 23.24 6.97 18.01
N MET A 57 23.14 5.67 18.28
CA MET A 57 21.92 4.91 18.03
C MET A 57 20.92 5.27 19.11
N THR A 58 19.92 6.05 18.73
CA THR A 58 18.74 6.33 19.57
C THR A 58 17.72 5.25 19.32
N ARG A 59 17.31 4.53 20.36
CA ARG A 59 16.27 3.50 20.26
C ARG A 59 15.28 3.60 21.39
N ILE A 60 14.01 3.45 21.05
CA ILE A 60 12.96 3.20 22.03
C ILE A 60 13.09 1.72 22.40
N VAL A 61 13.20 1.45 23.69
CA VAL A 61 13.22 0.07 24.18
C VAL A 61 11.80 -0.46 24.10
N ALA A 62 11.62 -1.48 23.28
CA ALA A 62 10.37 -2.21 23.14
C ALA A 62 10.62 -3.71 23.28
N SER A 63 9.57 -4.46 23.56
CA SER A 63 9.56 -5.92 23.44
C SER A 63 8.32 -6.36 22.70
N VAL A 64 8.22 -7.66 22.38
CA VAL A 64 7.01 -8.26 21.79
C VAL A 64 5.78 -7.79 22.58
N PRO A 65 4.74 -7.26 21.92
CA PRO A 65 3.48 -6.86 22.57
C PRO A 65 2.83 -8.00 23.36
N ASP A 66 1.95 -7.65 24.29
CA ASP A 66 1.12 -8.66 24.96
C ASP A 66 0.16 -9.35 23.97
N GLN A 67 -0.29 -10.55 24.34
CA GLN A 67 -1.32 -11.25 23.56
C GLN A 67 -2.67 -10.51 23.68
N PRO A 68 -3.36 -10.25 22.55
CA PRO A 68 -4.72 -9.70 22.60
C PRO A 68 -5.68 -10.70 23.24
N LYS A 69 -6.63 -10.22 24.04
CA LYS A 69 -7.69 -11.06 24.61
C LYS A 69 -8.83 -11.13 23.61
N VAL A 70 -9.07 -12.32 23.05
CA VAL A 70 -10.08 -12.55 22.02
C VAL A 70 -11.31 -13.24 22.60
N SER A 71 -12.49 -12.83 22.14
CA SER A 71 -13.77 -13.51 22.37
C SER A 71 -14.51 -13.66 21.05
N VAL A 72 -15.12 -14.81 20.82
CA VAL A 72 -15.82 -15.13 19.57
C VAL A 72 -17.24 -15.57 19.90
N SER A 73 -18.21 -15.08 19.13
CA SER A 73 -19.60 -15.52 19.21
C SER A 73 -20.20 -15.73 17.83
N MET A 74 -21.20 -16.60 17.73
CA MET A 74 -21.87 -16.89 16.46
C MET A 74 -22.93 -15.83 16.18
N LEU A 75 -22.86 -15.19 15.00
CA LEU A 75 -23.90 -14.28 14.52
C LEU A 75 -24.92 -15.02 13.65
N SER A 76 -24.45 -15.91 12.77
CA SER A 76 -25.27 -16.74 11.89
C SER A 76 -24.55 -18.03 11.52
N ASN A 77 -25.15 -18.86 10.65
CA ASN A 77 -24.52 -20.08 10.15
C ASN A 77 -23.28 -19.82 9.25
N SER A 78 -23.03 -18.58 8.85
CA SER A 78 -21.89 -18.19 8.02
C SER A 78 -21.14 -16.96 8.54
N GLN A 79 -21.39 -16.53 9.78
CA GLN A 79 -20.78 -15.32 10.34
C GLN A 79 -20.44 -15.48 11.83
N LEU A 80 -19.26 -14.99 12.20
CA LEU A 80 -18.76 -14.90 13.57
C LEU A 80 -18.56 -13.43 13.95
N ASP A 81 -18.92 -13.06 15.18
CA ASP A 81 -18.52 -11.80 15.82
C ASP A 81 -17.24 -12.08 16.62
N VAL A 82 -16.14 -11.45 16.22
CA VAL A 82 -14.83 -11.57 16.88
C VAL A 82 -14.53 -10.22 17.54
N ARG A 83 -14.34 -10.24 18.86
CA ARG A 83 -13.99 -9.06 19.65
C ARG A 83 -12.68 -9.27 20.37
N PHE A 84 -11.84 -8.25 20.36
CA PHE A 84 -10.58 -8.27 21.10
C PHE A 84 -10.26 -6.93 21.74
N THR A 85 -9.38 -6.94 22.75
CA THR A 85 -8.87 -5.72 23.38
C THR A 85 -7.47 -5.41 22.89
N SER A 86 -7.17 -4.13 22.67
CA SER A 86 -5.81 -3.66 22.40
C SER A 86 -4.85 -4.12 23.52
N PRO A 87 -3.78 -4.87 23.21
CA PRO A 87 -2.82 -5.35 24.19
C PRO A 87 -1.86 -4.23 24.64
N ASP A 88 -1.10 -4.48 25.71
CA ASP A 88 0.02 -3.61 26.03
C ASP A 88 1.07 -3.68 24.91
N SER A 89 1.29 -2.54 24.29
CA SER A 89 2.23 -2.30 23.20
C SER A 89 3.70 -2.56 23.58
N ARG A 90 3.99 -2.57 24.89
CA ARG A 90 5.33 -2.78 25.47
C ARG A 90 6.42 -1.87 24.89
N GLY A 91 6.05 -0.66 24.48
CA GLY A 91 6.98 0.41 24.10
C GLY A 91 7.17 0.63 22.60
N SER A 92 6.47 -0.12 21.73
CA SER A 92 6.34 0.18 20.29
C SER A 92 4.88 0.33 19.94
N THR A 93 4.53 1.15 18.94
CA THR A 93 3.16 1.19 18.42
C THR A 93 2.74 -0.21 17.94
N ILE A 94 1.45 -0.50 18.10
CA ILE A 94 0.85 -1.64 17.42
C ILE A 94 0.50 -1.13 16.03
N ASP A 95 1.03 -1.79 15.00
CA ASP A 95 0.84 -1.35 13.61
C ASP A 95 -0.30 -2.15 12.92
N MET A 96 -0.47 -3.40 13.32
CA MET A 96 -1.50 -4.30 12.78
C MET A 96 -1.82 -5.47 13.72
N TYR A 97 -2.98 -6.09 13.50
CA TYR A 97 -3.40 -7.37 14.08
C TYR A 97 -3.55 -8.39 12.94
N LYS A 98 -2.94 -9.57 13.10
CA LYS A 98 -3.18 -10.72 12.22
C LYS A 98 -4.31 -11.56 12.80
N ILE A 99 -5.39 -11.74 12.03
CA ILE A 99 -6.51 -12.62 12.37
C ILE A 99 -6.37 -13.87 11.52
N GLU A 100 -6.33 -15.03 12.15
CA GLU A 100 -6.16 -16.32 11.48
C GLU A 100 -7.31 -17.25 11.84
N TRP A 101 -7.76 -18.04 10.87
CA TRP A 101 -8.80 -19.03 11.07
C TRP A 101 -8.55 -20.29 10.24
N THR A 102 -9.08 -21.40 10.70
CA THR A 102 -9.01 -22.70 10.04
C THR A 102 -10.21 -23.55 10.47
N THR A 103 -10.59 -24.53 9.65
CA THR A 103 -11.57 -25.56 10.04
C THR A 103 -10.92 -26.76 10.73
N ALA A 104 -9.59 -26.83 10.77
CA ALA A 104 -8.86 -27.90 11.43
C ALA A 104 -8.84 -27.72 12.97
N ASP A 105 -8.56 -28.80 13.70
CA ASP A 105 -8.46 -28.79 15.16
C ASP A 105 -7.24 -27.99 15.69
N ASN A 106 -6.30 -27.64 14.82
CA ASN A 106 -5.09 -26.88 15.13
C ASN A 106 -4.57 -26.14 13.89
N PHE A 107 -3.56 -25.28 14.09
CA PHE A 107 -2.91 -24.51 13.02
C PHE A 107 -1.79 -25.29 12.28
N GLY A 108 -1.85 -26.62 12.29
CA GLY A 108 -0.82 -27.48 11.72
C GLY A 108 0.41 -27.63 12.62
N ALA A 109 1.39 -28.41 12.15
CA ALA A 109 2.71 -28.48 12.76
C ALA A 109 3.50 -27.19 12.48
N HIS A 110 4.21 -26.70 13.50
CA HIS A 110 5.15 -25.60 13.36
C HIS A 110 6.51 -26.08 12.86
N GLU A 111 7.13 -25.26 12.03
CA GLU A 111 8.51 -25.48 11.59
C GLU A 111 9.49 -25.41 12.77
N ARG A 112 10.52 -26.24 12.70
CA ARG A 112 11.65 -26.23 13.63
C ARG A 112 12.95 -26.41 12.89
N ILE A 113 13.93 -25.58 13.24
CA ILE A 113 15.32 -25.72 12.78
C ILE A 113 16.26 -26.06 13.93
N LYS A 114 17.35 -26.74 13.60
CA LYS A 114 18.50 -26.98 14.47
C LYS A 114 19.70 -26.19 13.96
N ILE A 115 20.31 -25.41 14.84
CA ILE A 115 21.57 -24.70 14.62
C ILE A 115 22.65 -25.44 15.40
N GLU A 116 23.77 -25.76 14.76
CA GLU A 116 24.86 -26.55 15.32
C GLU A 116 26.21 -25.97 14.94
N PHE A 117 27.06 -25.80 15.95
CA PHE A 117 28.48 -25.56 15.79
C PHE A 117 29.22 -26.68 16.53
N SER A 118 30.21 -27.27 15.87
CA SER A 118 31.12 -28.24 16.48
C SER A 118 32.57 -27.85 16.21
N CYS A 119 33.43 -27.98 17.22
CA CYS A 119 34.86 -27.83 17.13
C CYS A 119 35.55 -29.14 17.52
N ASP A 120 36.65 -29.47 16.85
CA ASP A 120 37.51 -30.60 17.24
C ASP A 120 38.38 -30.31 18.48
N THR A 121 38.43 -29.04 18.89
CA THR A 121 39.25 -28.54 20.00
C THR A 121 38.36 -27.98 21.11
N GLU A 122 38.57 -28.46 22.34
CA GLU A 122 37.75 -28.13 23.51
C GLU A 122 37.85 -26.64 23.90
N ASN A 123 36.69 -26.03 24.17
CA ASN A 123 36.50 -24.63 24.58
C ASN A 123 37.03 -23.59 23.59
N ASP A 124 37.25 -23.98 22.33
CA ASP A 124 38.00 -23.18 21.38
C ASP A 124 37.14 -22.35 20.41
N MET A 125 35.81 -22.40 20.53
CA MET A 125 34.91 -21.60 19.69
C MET A 125 34.71 -20.20 20.28
N ILE A 126 35.06 -19.17 19.49
CA ILE A 126 34.78 -17.75 19.80
C ILE A 126 34.19 -17.03 18.60
N GLY A 127 33.55 -15.89 18.84
CA GLY A 127 32.96 -15.06 17.79
C GLY A 127 31.43 -15.20 17.69
N THR A 128 30.90 -14.72 16.57
CA THR A 128 29.46 -14.57 16.35
C THR A 128 29.02 -15.13 15.00
N PHE A 129 27.75 -15.44 14.89
CA PHE A 129 27.09 -15.82 13.65
C PHE A 129 25.80 -15.01 13.46
N ARG A 130 25.26 -15.02 12.25
CA ARG A 130 23.93 -14.52 11.91
C ARG A 130 23.20 -15.59 11.15
N LEU A 131 21.89 -15.69 11.37
CA LEU A 131 21.05 -16.43 10.44
C LEU A 131 20.61 -15.48 9.34
N VAL A 132 20.74 -15.96 8.11
CA VAL A 132 20.23 -15.31 6.91
C VAL A 132 18.95 -16.05 6.52
N PHE A 133 17.84 -15.33 6.54
CA PHE A 133 16.53 -15.80 6.12
C PHE A 133 16.24 -15.26 4.72
N GLY A 134 15.71 -16.10 3.83
CA GLY A 134 15.50 -15.74 2.43
C GLY A 134 16.67 -16.09 1.52
N ASP A 135 16.42 -16.07 0.21
CA ASP A 135 17.36 -16.40 -0.85
C ASP A 135 17.96 -15.16 -1.54
N GLY A 136 17.37 -13.97 -1.33
CA GLY A 136 17.80 -12.72 -1.97
C GLY A 136 17.40 -12.60 -3.44
N GLU A 137 16.82 -13.65 -4.03
CA GLU A 137 16.38 -13.71 -5.43
C GLU A 137 14.85 -13.59 -5.53
N SER A 138 14.12 -14.37 -4.74
CA SER A 138 12.67 -14.40 -4.70
C SER A 138 12.09 -13.37 -3.72
N SER A 139 12.88 -12.94 -2.72
CA SER A 139 12.50 -11.96 -1.70
C SER A 139 13.73 -11.33 -1.02
N PRO A 140 13.60 -10.17 -0.36
CA PRO A 140 14.71 -9.58 0.39
C PRO A 140 15.24 -10.53 1.46
N SER A 141 16.56 -10.75 1.48
CA SER A 141 17.18 -11.52 2.56
C SER A 141 17.21 -10.70 3.86
N GLU A 142 16.72 -11.28 4.94
CA GLU A 142 16.77 -10.68 6.28
C GLU A 142 17.85 -11.37 7.13
N MET A 143 18.50 -10.62 8.02
CA MET A 143 19.54 -11.17 8.88
C MET A 143 19.27 -10.84 10.34
N THR A 144 19.52 -11.81 11.21
CA THR A 144 19.52 -11.56 12.64
C THR A 144 20.65 -10.59 13.00
N VAL A 145 20.56 -9.96 14.17
CA VAL A 145 21.73 -9.34 14.80
C VAL A 145 22.81 -10.41 15.08
N PRO A 146 24.10 -10.03 15.22
CA PRO A 146 25.14 -10.99 15.60
C PRO A 146 24.81 -11.76 16.88
N ILE A 147 24.86 -13.07 16.80
CA ILE A 147 24.58 -14.02 17.89
C ILE A 147 25.90 -14.65 18.31
N SER A 148 26.19 -14.70 19.61
CA SER A 148 27.38 -15.39 20.10
C SER A 148 27.27 -16.90 19.89
N VAL A 149 28.38 -17.57 19.55
CA VAL A 149 28.45 -19.05 19.55
C VAL A 149 28.23 -19.65 20.96
N LYS A 150 28.20 -18.81 22.00
CA LYS A 150 27.88 -19.18 23.39
C LYS A 150 26.55 -18.58 23.86
N ALA A 151 25.68 -18.15 22.95
CA ALA A 151 24.43 -17.49 23.28
C ALA A 151 23.50 -18.36 24.13
N SER A 152 22.81 -17.72 25.06
CA SER A 152 21.69 -18.28 25.80
C SER A 152 20.43 -18.36 24.93
N GLU A 153 19.46 -19.21 25.32
CA GLU A 153 18.15 -19.31 24.66
C GLU A 153 17.48 -17.95 24.48
N LYS A 154 17.54 -17.10 25.50
CA LYS A 154 16.96 -15.76 25.47
C LYS A 154 17.65 -14.83 24.46
N GLU A 155 18.97 -14.92 24.34
CA GLU A 155 19.73 -14.16 23.35
C GLU A 155 19.41 -14.65 21.93
N LEU A 156 19.26 -15.96 21.75
CA LEU A 156 18.88 -16.54 20.46
C LEU A 156 17.49 -16.06 20.04
N SER A 157 16.46 -16.26 20.87
CA SER A 157 15.09 -15.78 20.59
C SER A 157 15.02 -14.28 20.33
N ALA A 158 15.74 -13.46 21.10
CA ALA A 158 15.75 -12.01 20.90
C ALA A 158 16.43 -11.58 19.59
N ALA A 159 17.34 -12.37 19.05
CA ALA A 159 18.02 -12.05 17.80
C ALA A 159 17.07 -12.13 16.59
N PHE A 160 16.13 -13.08 16.60
CA PHE A 160 15.10 -13.27 15.57
C PHE A 160 14.07 -12.13 15.55
N SER A 161 13.85 -11.41 16.65
CA SER A 161 12.91 -10.27 16.69
C SER A 161 13.28 -9.10 15.76
N ASN A 162 14.42 -9.14 15.07
CA ASN A 162 14.80 -8.16 14.04
C ASN A 162 14.35 -8.55 12.62
N LEU A 163 13.95 -9.80 12.44
CA LEU A 163 13.40 -10.28 11.18
C LEU A 163 11.94 -9.80 11.10
N ARG A 164 11.58 -9.15 10.00
CA ARG A 164 10.22 -8.63 9.75
C ARG A 164 9.27 -9.75 9.34
N SER A 165 9.80 -10.70 8.58
CA SER A 165 9.02 -11.80 8.00
C SER A 165 8.87 -13.00 8.95
N ILE A 166 9.61 -12.98 10.06
CA ILE A 166 9.57 -14.02 11.09
C ILE A 166 8.97 -13.44 12.36
N TRP A 167 7.92 -14.09 12.84
CA TRP A 167 7.29 -13.73 14.11
C TRP A 167 8.14 -14.24 15.28
N ASN A 168 7.68 -14.04 16.51
CA ASN A 168 8.47 -14.45 17.68
C ASN A 168 8.83 -15.95 17.63
N VAL A 169 10.00 -16.31 18.14
CA VAL A 169 10.48 -17.71 18.12
C VAL A 169 10.83 -18.19 19.52
N THR A 170 10.68 -19.50 19.73
CA THR A 170 11.13 -20.17 20.96
C THR A 170 12.43 -20.91 20.67
N ALA A 171 13.48 -20.54 21.39
CA ALA A 171 14.78 -21.21 21.35
C ALA A 171 14.96 -22.16 22.52
N LYS A 172 15.58 -23.31 22.27
CA LYS A 172 15.92 -24.31 23.27
C LYS A 172 17.33 -24.82 23.06
N THR A 173 18.17 -24.78 24.10
CA THR A 173 19.51 -25.36 24.04
C THR A 173 19.42 -26.88 24.04
N LEU A 174 20.01 -27.51 23.04
CA LEU A 174 20.13 -28.97 22.94
C LEU A 174 21.43 -29.45 23.57
N VAL A 175 22.55 -28.80 23.21
CA VAL A 175 23.89 -29.10 23.70
C VAL A 175 24.65 -27.78 23.82
N GLN A 176 25.38 -27.59 24.91
CA GLN A 176 26.32 -26.49 25.03
C GLN A 176 27.46 -26.91 25.95
N ASP A 177 28.55 -27.38 25.35
CA ASP A 177 29.74 -27.86 26.02
C ASP A 177 31.01 -27.28 25.40
N GLY A 178 32.19 -27.81 25.74
CA GLY A 178 33.46 -27.32 25.21
C GLY A 178 33.63 -27.58 23.71
N PHE A 179 32.96 -28.58 23.14
CA PHE A 179 33.12 -28.96 21.73
C PHE A 179 31.96 -28.49 20.86
N SER A 180 30.75 -28.36 21.41
CA SER A 180 29.56 -28.09 20.62
C SER A 180 28.60 -27.11 21.27
N SER A 181 28.02 -26.26 20.42
CA SER A 181 26.86 -25.43 20.74
C SER A 181 25.73 -25.76 19.77
N GLN A 182 24.58 -26.19 20.30
CA GLN A 182 23.43 -26.65 19.54
C GLN A 182 22.14 -26.10 20.12
N TRP A 183 21.29 -25.58 19.25
CA TRP A 183 19.98 -25.05 19.61
C TRP A 183 18.90 -25.55 18.65
N GLU A 184 17.71 -25.74 19.19
CA GLU A 184 16.47 -25.88 18.45
C GLU A 184 15.75 -24.53 18.46
N VAL A 185 15.26 -24.09 17.31
CA VAL A 185 14.42 -22.90 17.17
C VAL A 185 13.07 -23.35 16.60
N ALA A 186 11.99 -23.00 17.29
CA ALA A 186 10.61 -23.28 16.91
C ALA A 186 9.87 -21.98 16.57
N PHE A 187 9.17 -22.00 15.43
CA PHE A 187 8.43 -20.85 14.91
C PHE A 187 6.93 -20.96 15.21
N GLU A 188 6.59 -20.81 16.49
CA GLU A 188 5.25 -21.12 17.03
C GLU A 188 4.12 -20.20 16.51
N TYR A 189 4.46 -19.07 15.90
CA TYR A 189 3.50 -18.08 15.40
C TYR A 189 3.44 -18.02 13.88
N ASN A 190 4.19 -18.90 13.21
CA ASN A 190 4.17 -19.05 11.77
C ASN A 190 3.42 -20.34 11.42
N VAL A 191 2.55 -20.26 10.42
CA VAL A 191 1.73 -21.35 9.91
C VAL A 191 2.23 -21.74 8.53
N GLY A 192 2.33 -23.03 8.25
CA GLY A 192 2.90 -23.52 7.00
C GLY A 192 4.43 -23.60 7.01
N ASN A 193 5.00 -23.90 5.84
CA ASN A 193 6.44 -24.01 5.66
C ASN A 193 7.11 -22.64 5.82
N ILE A 194 8.28 -22.60 6.45
CA ILE A 194 9.05 -21.37 6.60
C ILE A 194 10.29 -21.48 5.72
N GLY A 195 10.70 -20.34 5.18
CA GLY A 195 11.86 -20.21 4.34
C GLY A 195 13.09 -20.92 4.87
N SER A 196 13.96 -21.29 3.95
CA SER A 196 15.28 -21.79 4.29
C SER A 196 16.12 -20.76 5.06
N PHE A 197 16.91 -21.25 5.99
CA PHE A 197 17.93 -20.46 6.70
C PHE A 197 19.33 -20.88 6.27
N THR A 198 20.23 -19.90 6.17
CA THR A 198 21.68 -20.13 6.01
C THR A 198 22.46 -19.42 7.12
N LEU A 199 23.74 -19.76 7.28
CA LEU A 199 24.61 -19.19 8.32
C LEU A 199 25.66 -18.27 7.71
N ASP A 200 25.69 -17.03 8.18
CA ASP A 200 26.82 -16.11 8.02
C ASP A 200 27.66 -16.14 9.30
N THR A 201 28.88 -16.68 9.21
CA THR A 201 29.69 -16.99 10.40
C THR A 201 30.96 -16.14 10.47
N ALA A 202 31.15 -15.48 11.60
CA ALA A 202 32.41 -14.92 12.05
C ALA A 202 32.95 -15.67 13.29
N VAL A 203 32.56 -16.94 13.42
CA VAL A 203 33.05 -17.85 14.47
C VAL A 203 34.40 -18.39 14.05
N LYS A 204 35.36 -18.40 14.97
CA LYS A 204 36.73 -18.84 14.72
C LYS A 204 37.26 -19.63 15.92
N SER A 205 38.31 -20.40 15.65
CA SER A 205 39.10 -21.05 16.68
C SER A 205 39.91 -19.99 17.44
N GLU A 206 39.83 -20.03 18.78
CA GLU A 206 40.60 -19.15 19.66
C GLU A 206 42.10 -19.47 19.60
N SER A 207 42.45 -20.75 19.49
CA SER A 207 43.82 -21.23 19.28
C SER A 207 44.35 -20.96 17.88
N GLY A 208 43.45 -20.85 16.88
CA GLY A 208 43.78 -20.76 15.46
C GLY A 208 43.90 -22.14 14.77
N ASP A 209 43.88 -23.23 15.52
CA ASP A 209 44.12 -24.59 15.02
C ASP A 209 42.84 -25.45 14.96
N GLY A 210 41.77 -25.03 15.67
CA GLY A 210 40.52 -25.79 15.75
C GLY A 210 39.68 -25.72 14.47
N LEU A 211 39.19 -26.87 14.01
CA LEU A 211 38.28 -26.96 12.87
C LEU A 211 36.83 -26.82 13.36
N ILE A 212 36.19 -25.72 12.96
CA ILE A 212 34.79 -25.43 13.30
C ILE A 212 33.88 -25.77 12.13
N THR A 213 32.86 -26.58 12.40
CA THR A 213 31.82 -26.96 11.42
C THR A 213 30.48 -26.33 11.81
N PRO A 214 30.04 -25.28 11.11
CA PRO A 214 28.72 -24.69 11.29
C PRO A 214 27.68 -25.42 10.43
N GLN A 215 26.50 -25.68 11.00
CA GLN A 215 25.36 -26.24 10.28
C GLN A 215 24.04 -25.64 10.77
N VAL A 216 23.11 -25.46 9.83
CA VAL A 216 21.69 -25.20 10.10
C VAL A 216 20.88 -26.21 9.30
N THR A 217 19.90 -26.84 9.95
CA THR A 217 19.08 -27.90 9.34
C THR A 217 17.63 -27.77 9.78
N THR A 218 16.69 -27.96 8.85
CA THR A 218 15.27 -28.08 9.20
C THR A 218 15.02 -29.48 9.77
N ILE A 219 14.54 -29.54 11.01
CA ILE A 219 14.26 -30.80 11.72
C ILE A 219 12.78 -31.17 11.75
N ALA A 220 11.90 -30.20 11.46
CA ALA A 220 10.49 -30.42 11.19
C ALA A 220 9.98 -29.32 10.27
N HIS A 221 9.31 -29.68 9.18
CA HIS A 221 8.65 -28.72 8.30
C HIS A 221 7.31 -28.28 8.89
N GLY A 222 6.98 -27.01 8.69
CA GLY A 222 5.65 -26.52 9.00
C GLY A 222 4.61 -27.04 8.00
N THR A 223 3.36 -27.16 8.43
CA THR A 223 2.26 -27.67 7.59
C THR A 223 1.07 -26.73 7.62
N TRP A 224 0.43 -26.53 6.46
CA TRP A 224 -0.78 -25.73 6.36
C TRP A 224 -2.00 -26.47 6.91
N PRO A 225 -2.83 -25.83 7.76
CA PRO A 225 -4.06 -26.44 8.24
C PRO A 225 -5.18 -26.33 7.19
N GLU A 226 -6.21 -27.16 7.32
CA GLU A 226 -7.32 -27.22 6.34
C GLU A 226 -8.12 -25.92 6.33
N ASN A 227 -8.46 -25.41 5.13
CA ASN A 227 -9.22 -24.16 4.95
C ASN A 227 -8.63 -22.98 5.74
N TYR A 228 -7.30 -22.91 5.83
CA TYR A 228 -6.60 -21.81 6.46
C TYR A 228 -6.91 -20.49 5.74
N GLY A 229 -7.27 -19.48 6.52
CA GLY A 229 -7.41 -18.10 6.08
C GLY A 229 -6.79 -17.16 7.08
N LEU A 230 -6.38 -16.00 6.57
CA LEU A 230 -5.88 -14.90 7.37
C LEU A 230 -6.42 -13.58 6.84
N ASP A 231 -6.45 -12.59 7.72
CA ASP A 231 -6.69 -11.19 7.39
C ASP A 231 -5.87 -10.29 8.31
N TYR A 232 -5.67 -9.04 7.91
CA TYR A 232 -4.95 -8.05 8.69
C TYR A 232 -5.88 -6.88 9.04
N LEU A 233 -5.87 -6.48 10.31
CA LEU A 233 -6.46 -5.22 10.76
C LEU A 233 -5.35 -4.21 11.04
N TYR A 234 -5.35 -3.08 10.37
CA TYR A 234 -4.33 -2.05 10.51
C TYR A 234 -4.73 -1.03 11.59
N SER A 235 -3.79 -0.65 12.45
CA SER A 235 -3.97 0.36 13.49
C SER A 235 -3.26 1.67 13.19
N ASP A 236 -2.35 1.69 12.21
CA ASP A 236 -1.73 2.91 11.73
C ASP A 236 -2.72 3.74 10.89
N ALA A 237 -2.78 5.06 11.13
CA ALA A 237 -3.75 5.95 10.50
C ALA A 237 -3.47 6.24 9.01
N PHE A 238 -2.27 5.93 8.50
CA PHE A 238 -1.93 6.07 7.09
C PHE A 238 -2.20 4.78 6.31
N ALA A 239 -1.95 3.63 6.94
CA ALA A 239 -2.26 2.32 6.39
C ALA A 239 -3.78 2.06 6.40
N CYS A 240 -4.42 2.26 7.55
CA CYS A 240 -5.85 2.03 7.74
C CYS A 240 -6.70 2.80 6.73
N GLY A 241 -7.58 2.09 6.04
CA GLY A 241 -8.53 2.68 5.10
C GLY A 241 -7.94 2.99 3.73
N SER A 242 -6.68 2.63 3.49
CA SER A 242 -5.96 2.89 2.24
C SER A 242 -5.90 1.66 1.34
N ILE A 243 -5.70 1.90 0.04
CA ILE A 243 -5.36 0.89 -0.95
C ILE A 243 -4.01 1.29 -1.53
N LEU A 244 -2.98 0.46 -1.32
CA LEU A 244 -1.64 0.68 -1.85
C LEU A 244 -1.47 -0.07 -3.16
N ILE A 245 -0.98 0.59 -4.21
CA ILE A 245 -0.71 -0.03 -5.52
C ILE A 245 0.80 -0.12 -5.74
N GLY A 246 1.28 -1.26 -6.23
CA GLY A 246 2.67 -1.43 -6.70
C GLY A 246 3.66 -2.09 -5.73
N GLY A 247 3.29 -2.29 -4.45
CA GLY A 247 4.09 -3.06 -3.48
C GLY A 247 3.67 -4.54 -3.38
N SER A 248 4.48 -5.41 -2.77
CA SER A 248 4.13 -6.83 -2.56
C SER A 248 2.73 -7.00 -1.96
N SER A 249 1.95 -7.91 -2.54
CA SER A 249 0.57 -8.17 -2.10
C SER A 249 0.10 -9.55 -2.53
N SER A 250 -0.74 -10.16 -1.70
CA SER A 250 -1.50 -11.38 -2.04
C SER A 250 -2.54 -11.12 -3.13
N VAL A 251 -2.96 -9.87 -3.34
CA VAL A 251 -3.87 -9.49 -4.43
C VAL A 251 -3.08 -8.84 -5.56
N GLN A 252 -3.20 -9.39 -6.76
CA GLN A 252 -2.48 -8.89 -7.93
C GLN A 252 -3.38 -8.84 -9.16
N TYR A 253 -3.25 -7.80 -9.97
CA TYR A 253 -4.01 -7.66 -11.21
C TYR A 253 -3.09 -7.85 -12.40
N ILE A 254 -3.55 -8.67 -13.34
CA ILE A 254 -2.87 -8.92 -14.61
C ILE A 254 -3.65 -8.19 -15.70
N SER A 255 -2.96 -7.30 -16.40
CA SER A 255 -3.48 -6.58 -17.56
C SER A 255 -2.55 -6.75 -18.75
N LEU A 256 -3.12 -7.14 -19.89
CA LEU A 256 -2.40 -7.28 -21.15
C LEU A 256 -2.87 -6.18 -22.11
N SER A 257 -1.95 -5.65 -22.91
CA SER A 257 -2.26 -4.61 -23.90
C SER A 257 -1.42 -4.75 -25.17
N ALA A 258 -1.90 -4.20 -26.29
CA ALA A 258 -1.15 -4.05 -27.53
C ALA A 258 -1.55 -2.74 -28.23
N ASP A 259 -0.71 -2.24 -29.13
CA ASP A 259 -1.08 -1.19 -30.07
C ASP A 259 -1.95 -1.77 -31.19
N PHE A 260 -3.00 -1.04 -31.57
CA PHE A 260 -3.91 -1.47 -32.63
C PHE A 260 -3.23 -1.40 -34.01
N ASP A 261 -3.26 -2.51 -34.76
CA ASP A 261 -2.67 -2.62 -36.10
C ASP A 261 -3.70 -2.94 -37.20
N GLY A 262 -4.99 -2.79 -36.89
CA GLY A 262 -6.11 -3.19 -37.73
C GLY A 262 -6.85 -4.42 -37.21
N THR A 263 -6.24 -5.24 -36.35
CA THR A 263 -6.89 -6.39 -35.72
C THR A 263 -6.57 -6.47 -34.22
N ALA A 264 -7.58 -6.76 -33.39
CA ALA A 264 -7.37 -7.08 -31.98
C ALA A 264 -6.62 -8.42 -31.84
N VAL A 265 -6.06 -8.67 -30.65
CA VAL A 265 -5.34 -9.93 -30.38
C VAL A 265 -6.34 -11.08 -30.34
N THR A 266 -6.14 -12.08 -31.21
CA THR A 266 -7.07 -13.20 -31.44
C THR A 266 -6.44 -14.58 -31.20
N GLY A 267 -5.14 -14.61 -30.91
CA GLY A 267 -4.39 -15.83 -30.68
C GLY A 267 -3.06 -15.54 -30.00
N GLY A 268 -2.41 -16.59 -29.51
CA GLY A 268 -1.13 -16.53 -28.82
C GLY A 268 -1.22 -16.95 -27.35
N SER A 269 -0.07 -17.02 -26.71
CA SER A 269 0.04 -17.47 -25.32
C SER A 269 1.24 -16.85 -24.61
N TYR A 270 1.21 -16.85 -23.29
CA TYR A 270 2.25 -16.27 -22.44
C TYR A 270 2.50 -17.09 -21.19
N ARG A 271 3.57 -16.79 -20.44
CA ARG A 271 3.79 -17.35 -19.09
C ARG A 271 3.74 -16.24 -18.05
N LEU A 272 3.50 -16.65 -16.80
CA LEU A 272 3.71 -15.84 -15.61
C LEU A 272 4.89 -16.46 -14.84
N ALA A 273 5.65 -15.64 -14.15
CA ALA A 273 6.70 -16.10 -13.25
C ALA A 273 6.48 -15.59 -11.83
N LEU A 274 6.83 -16.42 -10.86
CA LEU A 274 6.91 -16.08 -9.44
C LEU A 274 8.31 -16.49 -8.96
N GLY A 275 9.20 -15.52 -8.79
CA GLY A 275 10.63 -15.81 -8.61
C GLY A 275 11.20 -16.54 -9.83
N GLU A 276 11.90 -17.66 -9.61
CA GLU A 276 12.46 -18.49 -10.67
C GLU A 276 11.46 -19.46 -11.33
N GLU A 277 10.30 -19.66 -10.71
CA GLU A 277 9.31 -20.61 -11.22
C GLU A 277 8.44 -19.95 -12.30
N VAL A 278 8.24 -20.66 -13.41
CA VAL A 278 7.40 -20.21 -14.53
C VAL A 278 6.23 -21.14 -14.74
N THR A 279 5.06 -20.57 -15.03
CA THR A 279 3.87 -21.36 -15.34
C THR A 279 4.00 -22.08 -16.69
N SER A 280 3.10 -23.04 -16.96
CA SER A 280 2.83 -23.51 -18.32
C SER A 280 2.27 -22.37 -19.19
N CYS A 281 2.39 -22.44 -20.53
CA CYS A 281 1.84 -21.40 -21.41
C CYS A 281 0.32 -21.24 -21.20
N ILE A 282 -0.08 -20.02 -20.89
CA ILE A 282 -1.44 -19.53 -20.68
C ILE A 282 -1.93 -18.89 -21.98
N SER A 283 -3.13 -19.26 -22.46
CA SER A 283 -3.71 -18.64 -23.66
C SER A 283 -4.01 -17.15 -23.44
N HIS A 284 -3.90 -16.33 -24.50
CA HIS A 284 -4.29 -14.91 -24.49
C HIS A 284 -5.73 -14.64 -23.98
N ASP A 285 -6.64 -15.62 -24.11
CA ASP A 285 -8.06 -15.58 -23.76
C ASP A 285 -8.46 -16.54 -22.62
N ALA A 286 -7.47 -16.98 -21.82
CA ALA A 286 -7.64 -18.01 -20.81
C ALA A 286 -8.87 -17.81 -19.89
N SER A 287 -9.46 -18.93 -19.44
CA SER A 287 -10.46 -18.88 -18.37
C SER A 287 -9.78 -18.62 -17.02
N ALA A 288 -10.54 -18.10 -16.05
CA ALA A 288 -10.05 -17.95 -14.68
C ALA A 288 -9.48 -19.27 -14.13
N ALA A 289 -10.17 -20.39 -14.36
CA ALA A 289 -9.73 -21.72 -13.95
C ALA A 289 -8.42 -22.16 -14.64
N ALA A 290 -8.18 -21.77 -15.89
CA ALA A 290 -6.93 -22.09 -16.58
C ALA A 290 -5.73 -21.33 -16.00
N ILE A 291 -5.93 -20.06 -15.62
CA ILE A 291 -4.89 -19.26 -14.93
C ILE A 291 -4.67 -19.79 -13.51
N GLU A 292 -5.75 -20.09 -12.79
CA GLU A 292 -5.68 -20.70 -11.46
C GLU A 292 -4.86 -22.00 -11.48
N ALA A 293 -5.16 -22.90 -12.43
CA ALA A 293 -4.41 -24.14 -12.60
C ALA A 293 -2.94 -23.90 -12.97
N ALA A 294 -2.65 -22.91 -13.82
CA ALA A 294 -1.29 -22.57 -14.20
C ALA A 294 -0.47 -22.02 -13.02
N ILE A 295 -1.06 -21.14 -12.21
CA ILE A 295 -0.41 -20.54 -11.03
C ILE A 295 -0.29 -21.56 -9.89
N ARG A 296 -1.27 -22.43 -9.66
CA ARG A 296 -1.15 -23.56 -8.71
C ARG A 296 -0.08 -24.59 -9.12
N GLY A 297 0.37 -24.56 -10.36
CA GLY A 297 1.48 -25.38 -10.83
C GLY A 297 2.85 -24.92 -10.31
N LEU A 298 2.93 -23.72 -9.70
CA LEU A 298 4.12 -23.19 -9.04
C LEU A 298 4.24 -23.81 -7.65
N GLY A 299 5.44 -24.29 -7.27
CA GLY A 299 5.68 -25.06 -6.05
C GLY A 299 5.40 -24.29 -4.76
N SER A 300 5.58 -22.97 -4.79
CA SER A 300 5.31 -22.06 -3.66
C SER A 300 3.83 -21.68 -3.50
N VAL A 301 2.95 -22.05 -4.43
CA VAL A 301 1.54 -21.65 -4.41
C VAL A 301 0.65 -22.80 -3.95
N HIS A 302 0.15 -22.72 -2.71
CA HIS A 302 -0.77 -23.73 -2.16
C HIS A 302 -2.25 -23.39 -2.35
N GLY A 303 -2.58 -22.11 -2.55
CA GLY A 303 -3.94 -21.67 -2.79
C GLY A 303 -3.95 -20.36 -3.55
N VAL A 304 -4.83 -20.28 -4.54
CA VAL A 304 -5.03 -19.07 -5.35
C VAL A 304 -6.47 -19.08 -5.86
N ASP A 305 -7.08 -17.90 -5.86
CA ASP A 305 -8.35 -17.62 -6.51
C ASP A 305 -8.14 -16.64 -7.65
N VAL A 306 -8.85 -16.86 -8.75
CA VAL A 306 -8.76 -16.02 -9.95
C VAL A 306 -10.14 -15.53 -10.35
N VAL A 307 -10.26 -14.22 -10.52
CA VAL A 307 -11.45 -13.59 -11.11
C VAL A 307 -11.06 -13.02 -12.47
N ARG A 308 -11.84 -13.36 -13.51
CA ARG A 308 -11.67 -12.83 -14.87
C ARG A 308 -12.71 -11.75 -15.15
N SER A 309 -12.26 -10.64 -15.69
CA SER A 309 -13.11 -9.51 -16.11
C SER A 309 -12.87 -9.19 -17.59
N PRO A 310 -13.88 -8.69 -18.35
CA PRO A 310 -13.66 -8.14 -19.68
C PRO A 310 -12.67 -6.97 -19.64
N SER A 311 -11.76 -6.93 -20.62
CA SER A 311 -10.85 -5.79 -20.82
C SER A 311 -11.47 -4.73 -21.73
N PRO A 312 -11.10 -3.44 -21.58
CA PRO A 312 -11.51 -2.41 -22.50
C PRO A 312 -10.98 -2.68 -23.92
N SER A 313 -11.72 -2.31 -24.96
CA SER A 313 -11.33 -2.54 -26.36
C SER A 313 -9.99 -1.91 -26.74
N THR A 314 -9.57 -0.86 -26.03
CA THR A 314 -8.26 -0.20 -26.20
C THR A 314 -7.08 -1.08 -25.83
N SER A 315 -7.26 -2.06 -24.94
CA SER A 315 -6.21 -3.03 -24.59
C SER A 315 -5.89 -3.98 -25.74
N GLN A 316 -6.81 -4.19 -26.69
CA GLN A 316 -6.70 -5.22 -27.75
C GLN A 316 -6.73 -6.67 -27.25
N PHE A 317 -6.66 -6.91 -25.93
CA PHE A 317 -6.90 -8.22 -25.32
C PHE A 317 -8.32 -8.31 -24.78
N PRO A 318 -8.93 -9.51 -24.72
CA PRO A 318 -10.32 -9.68 -24.33
C PRO A 318 -10.56 -9.59 -22.82
N PHE A 319 -9.56 -9.89 -21.98
CA PHE A 319 -9.75 -10.05 -20.54
C PHE A 319 -8.59 -9.48 -19.69
N SER A 320 -8.90 -9.19 -18.44
CA SER A 320 -7.99 -8.91 -17.35
C SER A 320 -8.31 -9.85 -16.17
N TYR A 321 -7.36 -10.01 -15.26
CA TYR A 321 -7.48 -11.00 -14.18
C TYR A 321 -7.10 -10.39 -12.83
N LYS A 322 -7.88 -10.70 -11.80
CA LYS A 322 -7.53 -10.49 -10.40
C LYS A 322 -7.12 -11.82 -9.80
N ILE A 323 -5.91 -11.88 -9.28
CA ILE A 323 -5.30 -13.00 -8.57
C ILE A 323 -5.37 -12.70 -7.07
N LEU A 324 -5.81 -13.66 -6.28
CA LEU A 324 -5.73 -13.64 -4.82
C LEU A 324 -4.98 -14.89 -4.36
N PHE A 325 -3.74 -14.73 -3.91
CA PHE A 325 -3.00 -15.78 -3.22
C PHE A 325 -3.59 -16.03 -1.83
N ARG A 326 -3.65 -17.30 -1.42
CA ARG A 326 -4.13 -17.71 -0.10
C ARG A 326 -2.95 -18.09 0.79
N GLY A 327 -3.02 -17.70 2.05
CA GLY A 327 -1.96 -17.94 3.04
C GLY A 327 -0.82 -16.92 2.97
N GLU A 328 0.27 -17.23 3.66
CA GLU A 328 1.51 -16.44 3.65
C GLU A 328 2.53 -17.06 2.70
N PHE A 329 3.40 -16.23 2.12
CA PHE A 329 4.52 -16.70 1.33
C PHE A 329 5.67 -17.09 2.26
N GLU A 330 6.44 -18.09 1.86
CA GLU A 330 7.48 -18.73 2.67
C GLU A 330 8.54 -17.71 3.18
N TYR A 331 8.76 -16.62 2.45
CA TYR A 331 9.70 -15.54 2.78
C TYR A 331 9.01 -14.21 3.16
N GLY A 332 7.72 -14.22 3.52
CA GLY A 332 6.98 -13.04 3.97
C GLY A 332 5.84 -12.64 3.04
N ASP A 333 5.88 -11.41 2.52
CA ASP A 333 4.87 -10.92 1.58
C ASP A 333 4.96 -11.64 0.22
N TRP A 334 3.82 -11.83 -0.43
CA TRP A 334 3.76 -12.44 -1.76
C TRP A 334 4.54 -11.62 -2.80
N PRO A 335 5.53 -12.22 -3.50
CA PRO A 335 6.23 -11.56 -4.59
C PRO A 335 5.29 -11.21 -5.73
N VAL A 336 5.63 -10.18 -6.50
CA VAL A 336 4.84 -9.76 -7.66
C VAL A 336 5.05 -10.75 -8.79
N LEU A 337 3.95 -11.29 -9.34
CA LEU A 337 4.01 -12.07 -10.57
C LEU A 337 4.62 -11.20 -11.68
N THR A 338 5.50 -11.77 -12.48
CA THR A 338 6.06 -11.08 -13.64
C THR A 338 5.59 -11.72 -14.92
N VAL A 339 5.68 -10.96 -16.02
CA VAL A 339 5.42 -11.44 -17.37
C VAL A 339 6.77 -11.56 -18.09
N PRO A 340 7.38 -12.75 -18.16
CA PRO A 340 8.71 -12.91 -18.75
C PRO A 340 8.68 -12.62 -20.25
N THR A 341 9.50 -11.67 -20.70
CA THR A 341 9.50 -11.17 -22.08
C THR A 341 9.84 -12.24 -23.12
N GLU A 342 10.66 -13.22 -22.73
CA GLU A 342 11.09 -14.37 -23.53
C GLU A 342 10.01 -15.43 -23.72
N SER A 343 8.91 -15.34 -22.95
CA SER A 343 7.76 -16.23 -23.01
C SER A 343 6.44 -15.45 -23.15
N PHE A 344 6.49 -14.23 -23.69
CA PHE A 344 5.30 -13.39 -23.90
C PHE A 344 4.97 -13.32 -25.39
N GLY A 345 4.17 -14.28 -25.89
CA GLY A 345 3.96 -14.43 -27.32
C GLY A 345 5.24 -14.82 -28.07
N SER A 346 6.15 -15.53 -27.40
CA SER A 346 7.48 -15.86 -27.89
C SER A 346 8.03 -17.12 -27.22
N GLY A 347 9.21 -17.56 -27.65
CA GLY A 347 9.91 -18.71 -27.06
C GLY A 347 9.13 -20.01 -27.21
N LEU A 348 8.85 -20.66 -26.08
CA LEU A 348 8.06 -21.90 -26.01
C LEU A 348 6.55 -21.66 -26.13
N CYS A 349 6.11 -20.41 -26.10
CA CYS A 349 4.72 -20.03 -26.22
C CYS A 349 4.40 -19.54 -27.64
N SER A 350 3.16 -19.78 -28.08
CA SER A 350 2.69 -19.40 -29.41
C SER A 350 2.67 -17.87 -29.56
N PRO A 351 3.11 -17.32 -30.72
CA PRO A 351 3.13 -15.88 -30.96
C PRO A 351 1.74 -15.28 -30.99
N PHE A 352 1.64 -14.01 -30.59
CA PHE A 352 0.38 -13.29 -30.65
C PHE A 352 -0.05 -13.04 -32.10
N ILE A 353 -1.37 -13.14 -32.34
CA ILE A 353 -1.99 -12.87 -33.64
C ILE A 353 -2.83 -11.61 -33.53
N GLY A 354 -2.44 -10.55 -34.25
CA GLY A 354 -3.05 -9.23 -34.19
C GLY A 354 -2.41 -8.33 -33.14
N GLY A 355 -2.51 -7.02 -33.35
CA GLY A 355 -1.84 -6.00 -32.55
C GLY A 355 -0.33 -5.97 -32.73
N THR A 356 0.28 -4.85 -32.36
CA THR A 356 1.75 -4.68 -32.28
C THR A 356 2.15 -4.20 -30.90
N ASN A 357 3.45 -4.22 -30.56
CA ASN A 357 3.96 -3.74 -29.26
C ASN A 357 3.20 -4.32 -28.05
N HIS A 358 3.03 -5.65 -28.01
CA HIS A 358 2.35 -6.33 -26.92
C HIS A 358 3.07 -6.07 -25.59
N ARG A 359 2.30 -5.79 -24.55
CA ARG A 359 2.75 -5.46 -23.19
C ARG A 359 1.91 -6.23 -22.18
N GLY A 360 2.54 -6.84 -21.19
CA GLY A 360 1.88 -7.42 -20.02
C GLY A 360 2.34 -6.73 -18.77
N VAL A 361 1.40 -6.30 -17.93
CA VAL A 361 1.69 -5.66 -16.65
C VAL A 361 0.98 -6.41 -15.56
N VAL A 362 1.71 -6.69 -14.49
CA VAL A 362 1.14 -7.10 -13.22
C VAL A 362 1.29 -5.94 -12.26
N PHE A 363 0.21 -5.55 -11.61
CA PHE A 363 0.26 -4.57 -10.54
C PHE A 363 -0.38 -5.18 -9.27
N PRO A 364 0.41 -5.35 -8.20
CA PRO A 364 -0.10 -5.79 -6.92
C PRO A 364 -0.89 -4.66 -6.24
N VAL A 365 -1.91 -5.03 -5.47
CA VAL A 365 -2.77 -4.09 -4.75
C VAL A 365 -2.90 -4.59 -3.32
N ARG A 366 -2.38 -3.83 -2.35
CA ARG A 366 -2.52 -4.14 -0.93
C ARG A 366 -3.72 -3.41 -0.37
N ASP A 367 -4.64 -4.17 0.19
CA ASP A 367 -5.90 -3.68 0.72
C ASP A 367 -5.77 -3.49 2.23
N GLU A 368 -5.46 -2.27 2.67
CA GLU A 368 -5.26 -1.94 4.09
C GLU A 368 -6.51 -1.30 4.70
N VAL A 369 -7.66 -1.62 4.11
CA VAL A 369 -8.91 -0.97 4.43
C VAL A 369 -9.54 -1.44 5.74
N SER A 370 -9.13 -2.61 6.25
CA SER A 370 -9.63 -3.12 7.52
C SER A 370 -8.87 -2.47 8.68
N CYS A 371 -9.57 -1.67 9.48
CA CYS A 371 -8.97 -0.88 10.55
C CYS A 371 -9.31 -1.48 11.91
N SER A 372 -8.33 -1.62 12.81
CA SER A 372 -8.57 -2.14 14.17
C SER A 372 -9.53 -1.26 14.97
N ASP A 373 -9.48 0.04 14.73
CA ASP A 373 -10.31 1.04 15.40
C ASP A 373 -11.57 1.36 14.59
N GLY A 374 -11.89 0.56 13.57
CA GLY A 374 -12.95 0.84 12.61
C GLY A 374 -12.57 1.98 11.64
N ARG A 375 -13.42 2.22 10.64
CA ARG A 375 -13.20 3.31 9.68
C ARG A 375 -13.97 4.53 10.11
N SER A 376 -13.30 5.68 10.26
CA SER A 376 -14.00 6.96 10.44
C SER A 376 -14.98 7.18 9.29
N LYS A 377 -16.27 7.25 9.58
CA LYS A 377 -17.27 7.69 8.61
C LYS A 377 -17.35 9.22 8.65
N THR A 378 -17.57 9.80 7.48
CA THR A 378 -17.72 11.25 7.34
C THR A 378 -19.07 11.56 6.72
N GLN A 379 -19.81 12.46 7.36
CA GLN A 379 -21.03 13.04 6.84
C GLN A 379 -20.82 14.53 6.69
N SER A 380 -21.55 15.18 5.78
CA SER A 380 -21.56 16.63 5.68
C SER A 380 -22.97 17.17 5.83
N ILE A 381 -23.11 18.26 6.57
CA ILE A 381 -24.31 19.11 6.56
C ILE A 381 -23.99 20.29 5.66
N ILE A 382 -24.75 20.45 4.58
CA ILE A 382 -24.56 21.53 3.60
C ILE A 382 -25.80 22.41 3.62
N ALA A 383 -25.57 23.72 3.77
CA ALA A 383 -26.57 24.76 3.59
C ALA A 383 -26.18 25.65 2.41
N ASP A 384 -27.12 25.93 1.51
CA ASP A 384 -26.90 26.81 0.37
C ASP A 384 -28.16 27.63 0.02
N SER A 385 -27.95 28.78 -0.63
CA SER A 385 -29.03 29.68 -1.07
C SER A 385 -28.59 30.67 -2.16
N ASN A 386 -29.57 31.27 -2.85
CA ASN A 386 -29.36 32.30 -3.87
C ASN A 386 -29.16 33.73 -3.32
N SER A 387 -29.36 33.92 -2.02
CA SER A 387 -29.11 35.19 -1.29
C SER A 387 -28.40 34.89 0.04
N PRO A 388 -27.93 35.87 0.83
CA PRO A 388 -27.28 35.59 2.12
C PRO A 388 -28.11 34.66 3.03
N LEU A 389 -27.48 33.59 3.53
CA LEU A 389 -28.07 32.61 4.46
C LEU A 389 -28.29 33.21 5.85
N GLY A 390 -29.41 32.86 6.48
CA GLY A 390 -29.68 33.19 7.88
C GLY A 390 -30.72 32.26 8.51
N GLY A 391 -31.07 32.51 9.78
CA GLY A 391 -32.00 31.67 10.52
C GLY A 391 -31.34 30.43 11.14
N THR A 392 -32.16 29.42 11.42
CA THR A 392 -31.74 28.22 12.17
C THR A 392 -32.31 26.95 11.55
N PHE A 393 -31.72 25.81 11.87
CA PHE A 393 -32.21 24.47 11.51
C PHE A 393 -32.08 23.51 12.70
N ASP A 394 -32.78 22.39 12.61
CA ASP A 394 -32.76 21.32 13.61
C ASP A 394 -32.03 20.10 13.05
N VAL A 395 -31.36 19.32 13.90
CA VAL A 395 -30.68 18.06 13.54
C VAL A 395 -31.24 16.91 14.37
N HIS A 396 -31.53 15.80 13.70
CA HIS A 396 -32.03 14.57 14.27
C HIS A 396 -31.00 13.44 14.11
N TYR A 397 -30.83 12.63 15.16
CA TYR A 397 -29.96 11.44 15.15
C TYR A 397 -30.41 10.43 16.20
N GLY A 398 -30.54 9.14 15.82
CA GLY A 398 -30.86 8.07 16.77
C GLY A 398 -32.13 8.33 17.61
N GLY A 399 -33.13 8.98 17.01
CA GLY A 399 -34.38 9.37 17.67
C GLY A 399 -34.30 10.61 18.59
N LYS A 400 -33.14 11.25 18.71
CA LYS A 400 -32.94 12.51 19.45
C LYS A 400 -32.87 13.71 18.50
N ILE A 401 -33.06 14.90 19.06
CA ILE A 401 -33.14 16.16 18.32
C ILE A 401 -32.34 17.23 19.04
N VAL A 402 -31.59 18.03 18.30
CA VAL A 402 -31.05 19.31 18.72
C VAL A 402 -31.68 20.39 17.84
N SER A 403 -32.29 21.40 18.48
CA SER A 403 -33.05 22.43 17.77
C SER A 403 -32.35 23.78 17.76
N SER A 404 -32.71 24.60 16.79
CA SER A 404 -32.28 26.00 16.66
C SER A 404 -30.76 26.19 16.50
N ILE A 405 -30.11 25.34 15.72
CA ILE A 405 -28.70 25.53 15.34
C ILE A 405 -28.62 26.71 14.36
N PRO A 406 -27.84 27.78 14.66
CA PRO A 406 -27.67 28.90 13.74
C PRO A 406 -26.93 28.49 12.47
N LEU A 407 -27.38 28.98 11.30
CA LEU A 407 -26.62 28.80 10.05
C LEU A 407 -25.24 29.49 10.06
N THR A 408 -25.02 30.40 11.00
CA THR A 408 -23.72 31.05 11.23
C THR A 408 -22.79 30.25 12.13
N ALA A 409 -23.23 29.10 12.69
CA ALA A 409 -22.46 28.34 13.67
C ALA A 409 -21.04 28.04 13.19
N THR A 410 -20.06 28.22 14.08
CA THR A 410 -18.67 27.78 13.82
C THR A 410 -18.57 26.26 13.86
N ALA A 411 -17.41 25.72 13.49
CA ALA A 411 -17.18 24.29 13.55
C ALA A 411 -17.26 23.78 15.01
N GLU A 412 -16.68 24.53 15.95
CA GLU A 412 -16.67 24.20 17.38
C GLU A 412 -18.08 24.28 17.99
N GLU A 413 -18.87 25.29 17.61
CA GLU A 413 -20.26 25.40 18.06
C GLU A 413 -21.11 24.23 17.54
N MET A 414 -20.95 23.90 16.25
CA MET A 414 -21.64 22.76 15.62
C MET A 414 -21.26 21.43 16.30
N GLU A 415 -19.99 21.22 16.63
CA GLU A 415 -19.53 20.04 17.36
C GLU A 415 -20.23 19.90 18.70
N VAL A 416 -20.34 20.99 19.47
CA VAL A 416 -21.05 21.01 20.76
C VAL A 416 -22.53 20.67 20.60
N TYR A 417 -23.20 21.22 19.58
CA TYR A 417 -24.61 20.91 19.31
C TYR A 417 -24.81 19.44 18.97
N LEU A 418 -24.02 18.91 18.04
CA LEU A 418 -24.14 17.53 17.60
C LEU A 418 -23.78 16.56 18.74
N TRP A 419 -22.73 16.84 19.51
CA TRP A 419 -22.32 16.04 20.67
C TRP A 419 -23.46 15.80 21.66
N SER A 420 -24.35 16.79 21.84
CA SER A 420 -25.49 16.68 22.76
C SER A 420 -26.48 15.57 22.39
N LEU A 421 -26.53 15.13 21.12
CA LEU A 421 -27.35 14.00 20.67
C LEU A 421 -26.82 12.69 21.25
N GLY A 422 -25.49 12.51 21.34
CA GLY A 422 -24.87 11.25 21.74
C GLY A 422 -25.21 10.06 20.83
N GLY A 423 -24.79 8.85 21.21
CA GLY A 423 -24.93 7.66 20.36
C GLY A 423 -23.76 7.42 19.39
N PHE A 424 -22.66 8.12 19.62
CA PHE A 424 -21.34 7.93 19.01
C PHE A 424 -20.26 8.20 20.08
N GLU A 425 -19.05 7.68 19.88
CA GLU A 425 -17.96 7.77 20.86
C GLU A 425 -17.23 9.10 20.81
N SER A 426 -16.86 9.56 19.62
CA SER A 426 -16.34 10.90 19.38
C SER A 426 -16.72 11.46 17.99
N ILE A 427 -16.79 12.78 17.86
CA ILE A 427 -16.94 13.49 16.59
C ILE A 427 -15.94 14.66 16.52
N GLU A 428 -15.50 14.96 15.30
CA GLU A 428 -14.77 16.17 14.95
C GLU A 428 -15.55 16.88 13.85
N VAL A 429 -15.73 18.20 13.97
CA VAL A 429 -16.41 19.00 12.97
C VAL A 429 -15.45 20.02 12.38
N THR A 430 -15.40 20.11 11.05
CA THR A 430 -14.73 21.20 10.35
C THR A 430 -15.72 21.96 9.48
N LYS A 431 -15.45 23.26 9.25
CA LYS A 431 -16.28 24.09 8.37
C LYS A 431 -15.48 24.39 7.10
N SER A 432 -16.00 23.96 5.95
CA SER A 432 -15.39 24.16 4.65
C SER A 432 -16.12 25.25 3.86
N SER A 433 -15.40 25.91 2.94
CA SER A 433 -15.98 26.84 1.99
C SER A 433 -16.83 26.07 0.98
N TYR A 434 -18.04 26.56 0.72
CA TYR A 434 -18.94 25.98 -0.27
C TYR A 434 -18.89 26.83 -1.55
N GLN A 435 -18.44 26.25 -2.65
CA GLN A 435 -18.19 26.98 -3.90
C GLN A 435 -19.31 26.86 -4.94
N ASP A 436 -20.29 25.96 -4.73
CA ASP A 436 -21.31 25.67 -5.76
C ASP A 436 -22.46 26.71 -5.80
N MET A 437 -22.65 27.50 -4.74
CA MET A 437 -23.53 28.67 -4.74
C MET A 437 -22.84 29.90 -4.16
N ALA A 438 -23.33 31.08 -4.53
CA ALA A 438 -22.81 32.36 -4.05
C ALA A 438 -22.87 32.52 -2.52
N PHE A 439 -23.79 31.81 -1.86
CA PHE A 439 -23.92 31.77 -0.41
C PHE A 439 -24.12 30.33 0.04
N GLY A 440 -23.22 29.84 0.90
CA GLY A 440 -23.31 28.49 1.45
C GLY A 440 -22.35 28.24 2.60
N ALA A 441 -22.62 27.19 3.35
CA ALA A 441 -21.77 26.68 4.41
C ALA A 441 -21.80 25.15 4.38
N ALA A 442 -20.63 24.52 4.52
CA ALA A 442 -20.52 23.08 4.65
C ALA A 442 -19.83 22.75 5.98
N TRP A 443 -20.48 21.95 6.81
CA TRP A 443 -19.87 21.35 7.98
C TRP A 443 -19.57 19.89 7.67
N ILE A 444 -18.33 19.47 7.83
CA ILE A 444 -17.84 18.11 7.64
C ILE A 444 -17.71 17.49 9.03
N ILE A 445 -18.44 16.40 9.27
CA ILE A 445 -18.51 15.71 10.55
C ILE A 445 -17.82 14.36 10.40
N ARG A 446 -16.70 14.20 11.07
CA ARG A 446 -15.94 12.95 11.15
C ARG A 446 -16.25 12.25 12.46
N PHE A 447 -16.62 10.98 12.40
CA PHE A 447 -16.90 10.15 13.58
C PHE A 447 -15.66 9.30 13.93
N MET A 448 -15.27 9.28 15.21
CA MET A 448 -14.05 8.61 15.69
C MET A 448 -14.29 7.85 17.02
N PRO A 449 -13.89 6.56 17.12
CA PRO A 449 -13.99 5.59 16.03
C PRO A 449 -15.44 5.48 15.54
N ALA A 450 -15.62 5.14 14.26
CA ALA A 450 -16.94 4.91 13.71
C ALA A 450 -17.22 3.42 13.60
N ASN A 451 -18.39 3.02 14.12
CA ASN A 451 -18.94 1.69 13.90
C ASN A 451 -19.64 1.61 12.54
N GLU A 452 -19.79 0.39 12.01
CA GLU A 452 -20.42 0.19 10.69
C GLU A 452 -21.91 0.58 10.67
N THR A 453 -22.55 0.72 11.83
CA THR A 453 -23.99 0.96 12.00
C THR A 453 -24.39 2.44 12.13
N LEU A 454 -23.48 3.41 11.93
CA LEU A 454 -23.84 4.83 12.03
C LEU A 454 -24.95 5.21 11.05
N GLU A 455 -26.02 5.82 11.59
CA GLU A 455 -27.13 6.41 10.82
C GLU A 455 -26.73 7.77 10.23
N MET A 456 -27.41 8.19 9.17
CA MET A 456 -27.27 9.55 8.64
C MET A 456 -28.01 10.54 9.55
N PHE A 457 -27.41 11.72 9.79
CA PHE A 457 -28.18 12.84 10.35
C PHE A 457 -29.35 13.19 9.43
N ALA A 458 -30.45 13.62 10.04
CA ALA A 458 -31.55 14.26 9.32
C ALA A 458 -31.69 15.71 9.78
N VAL A 459 -32.07 16.61 8.87
CA VAL A 459 -32.20 18.04 9.14
C VAL A 459 -33.62 18.53 8.86
N ASP A 460 -34.09 19.47 9.68
CA ASP A 460 -35.29 20.26 9.42
C ASP A 460 -34.87 21.73 9.24
N ASP A 461 -35.01 22.23 8.02
CA ASP A 461 -34.55 23.55 7.58
C ASP A 461 -35.68 24.60 7.53
N LYS A 462 -36.84 24.32 8.12
CA LYS A 462 -38.04 25.17 8.03
C LYS A 462 -37.85 26.61 8.53
N LEU A 463 -36.89 26.86 9.41
CA LEU A 463 -36.60 28.19 9.98
C LEU A 463 -35.39 28.88 9.33
N THR A 464 -34.91 28.35 8.20
CA THR A 464 -33.85 28.99 7.42
C THR A 464 -34.39 30.14 6.59
N THR A 465 -33.53 31.13 6.33
CA THR A 465 -33.87 32.31 5.54
C THR A 465 -32.86 32.53 4.42
N GLY A 466 -33.35 33.09 3.32
CA GLY A 466 -32.64 33.25 2.05
C GLY A 466 -33.50 32.76 0.89
N SER A 467 -33.26 33.27 -0.32
CA SER A 467 -33.95 32.78 -1.52
C SER A 467 -33.49 31.35 -1.80
N ASP A 468 -34.44 30.41 -1.82
CA ASP A 468 -34.20 28.97 -2.02
C ASP A 468 -33.19 28.37 -1.02
N ALA A 469 -33.20 28.87 0.22
CA ALA A 469 -32.39 28.30 1.29
C ALA A 469 -32.81 26.85 1.57
N LYS A 470 -31.82 25.96 1.62
CA LYS A 470 -32.00 24.55 1.96
C LYS A 470 -30.83 24.06 2.81
N VAL A 471 -31.11 23.10 3.69
CA VAL A 471 -30.08 22.36 4.43
C VAL A 471 -30.28 20.88 4.20
N ASN A 472 -29.22 20.17 3.89
CA ASN A 472 -29.28 18.73 3.68
C ASN A 472 -28.02 18.03 4.20
N VAL A 473 -28.14 16.73 4.43
CA VAL A 473 -27.04 15.87 4.88
C VAL A 473 -26.62 14.96 3.74
N TYR A 474 -25.32 14.87 3.48
CA TYR A 474 -24.74 14.07 2.40
C TYR A 474 -23.57 13.21 2.91
N PRO A 475 -23.34 12.02 2.34
CA PRO A 475 -22.11 11.28 2.58
C PRO A 475 -20.92 12.02 1.93
N VAL A 476 -19.74 11.92 2.55
CA VAL A 476 -18.51 12.48 1.99
C VAL A 476 -17.64 11.36 1.44
N LEU A 477 -17.21 11.52 0.18
CA LEU A 477 -16.20 10.67 -0.44
C LEU A 477 -14.87 11.38 -0.43
N ASN A 478 -13.88 10.83 0.28
CA ASN A 478 -12.51 11.31 0.22
C ASN A 478 -11.71 10.46 -0.77
N ILE A 479 -11.12 11.09 -1.78
CA ILE A 479 -10.25 10.44 -2.76
C ILE A 479 -8.90 11.12 -2.68
N THR A 480 -7.89 10.36 -2.28
CA THR A 480 -6.52 10.86 -2.18
C THR A 480 -5.61 9.92 -2.97
N THR A 481 -4.85 10.48 -3.90
CA THR A 481 -3.82 9.76 -4.66
C THR A 481 -2.47 10.38 -4.35
N VAL A 482 -1.55 9.59 -3.83
CA VAL A 482 -0.19 10.03 -3.47
C VAL A 482 0.84 9.13 -4.15
N SER A 483 1.96 9.73 -4.56
CA SER A 483 3.18 9.00 -4.89
C SER A 483 4.34 9.62 -4.12
N ALA A 484 5.21 8.76 -3.59
CA ALA A 484 6.43 9.20 -2.92
C ALA A 484 7.47 9.80 -3.87
N GLN A 485 7.38 9.51 -5.18
CA GLN A 485 8.37 9.91 -6.19
C GLN A 485 7.79 10.82 -7.28
N ASP A 486 6.57 11.34 -7.07
CA ASP A 486 5.85 12.16 -8.06
C ASP A 486 5.73 11.48 -9.45
N ASP A 487 5.51 10.15 -9.42
CA ASP A 487 5.54 9.27 -10.60
C ASP A 487 4.20 8.59 -10.89
N ILE A 488 3.09 9.16 -10.36
CA ILE A 488 1.75 8.63 -10.66
C ILE A 488 1.54 8.70 -12.17
N SER A 489 1.02 7.62 -12.75
CA SER A 489 0.63 7.57 -14.15
C SER A 489 -0.61 6.67 -14.34
N GLY A 490 -1.22 6.74 -15.53
CA GLY A 490 -2.39 5.93 -15.89
C GLY A 490 -3.72 6.56 -15.49
N ASP A 491 -4.75 5.72 -15.42
CA ASP A 491 -6.13 6.14 -15.23
C ASP A 491 -6.85 5.22 -14.23
N TYR A 492 -7.90 5.75 -13.59
CA TYR A 492 -8.76 5.03 -12.67
C TYR A 492 -10.25 5.18 -13.04
N ARG A 493 -11.11 4.37 -12.38
CA ARG A 493 -12.56 4.49 -12.45
C ARG A 493 -13.15 4.39 -11.05
N ILE A 494 -14.19 5.17 -10.78
CA ILE A 494 -14.93 5.09 -9.53
C ILE A 494 -16.14 4.19 -9.75
N HIS A 495 -16.29 3.19 -8.88
CA HIS A 495 -17.44 2.30 -8.86
C HIS A 495 -18.32 2.68 -7.68
N LEU A 496 -19.58 3.02 -7.94
CA LEU A 496 -20.54 3.38 -6.90
C LEU A 496 -21.82 2.55 -7.09
N GLY A 497 -22.05 1.59 -6.18
CA GLY A 497 -23.12 0.62 -6.34
C GLY A 497 -22.89 -0.27 -7.57
N GLY A 498 -23.85 -0.26 -8.50
CA GLY A 498 -23.75 -0.99 -9.79
C GLY A 498 -23.23 -0.16 -10.96
N GLU A 499 -22.94 1.12 -10.74
CA GLU A 499 -22.53 2.05 -11.79
C GLU A 499 -21.02 2.29 -11.75
N THR A 500 -20.44 2.60 -12.90
CA THR A 500 -18.99 2.85 -13.05
C THR A 500 -18.77 4.08 -13.90
N THR A 501 -17.85 4.94 -13.48
CA THR A 501 -17.47 6.13 -14.27
C THR A 501 -16.81 5.73 -15.60
N ASN A 502 -16.68 6.67 -16.54
CA ASN A 502 -15.67 6.49 -17.57
C ASN A 502 -14.27 6.54 -16.95
N VAL A 503 -13.27 6.34 -17.81
CA VAL A 503 -11.87 6.50 -17.45
C VAL A 503 -11.62 7.94 -16.95
N ILE A 504 -11.01 8.05 -15.77
CA ILE A 504 -10.56 9.29 -15.16
C ILE A 504 -9.03 9.24 -15.08
N SER A 505 -8.35 10.21 -15.66
CA SER A 505 -6.89 10.30 -15.59
C SER A 505 -6.43 10.53 -14.15
N HIS A 506 -5.26 10.01 -13.78
CA HIS A 506 -4.60 10.39 -12.53
C HIS A 506 -4.37 11.92 -12.41
N GLN A 507 -4.34 12.65 -13.53
CA GLN A 507 -4.20 14.11 -13.58
C GLN A 507 -5.55 14.82 -13.66
N ALA A 508 -6.68 14.13 -13.47
CA ALA A 508 -7.99 14.71 -13.70
C ALA A 508 -8.23 15.97 -12.86
N THR A 509 -8.79 16.99 -13.50
CA THR A 509 -9.28 18.19 -12.82
C THR A 509 -10.42 17.84 -11.87
N GLN A 510 -10.68 18.71 -10.90
CA GLN A 510 -11.84 18.59 -10.02
C GLN A 510 -13.15 18.53 -10.82
N GLY A 511 -13.28 19.37 -11.85
CA GLY A 511 -14.46 19.38 -12.73
C GLY A 511 -14.62 18.07 -13.50
N LYS A 512 -13.52 17.40 -13.89
CA LYS A 512 -13.58 16.06 -14.50
C LYS A 512 -14.10 15.00 -13.54
N ILE A 513 -13.65 14.99 -12.29
CA ILE A 513 -14.14 14.05 -11.27
C ILE A 513 -15.64 14.28 -11.01
N LEU A 514 -16.05 15.54 -10.82
CA LEU A 514 -17.47 15.90 -10.66
C LEU A 514 -18.32 15.47 -11.86
N HIS A 515 -17.84 15.75 -13.07
CA HIS A 515 -18.54 15.38 -14.30
C HIS A 515 -18.79 13.87 -14.37
N GLU A 516 -17.77 13.06 -14.12
CA GLU A 516 -17.91 11.60 -14.19
C GLU A 516 -18.82 11.05 -13.09
N LEU A 517 -18.80 11.61 -11.88
CA LEU A 517 -19.71 11.20 -10.81
C LEU A 517 -21.17 11.58 -11.10
N HIS A 518 -21.44 12.76 -11.66
CA HIS A 518 -22.80 13.17 -12.06
C HIS A 518 -23.39 12.30 -13.19
N ARG A 519 -22.56 11.56 -13.92
CA ARG A 519 -23.03 10.64 -14.97
C ARG A 519 -23.59 9.34 -14.42
N LEU A 520 -23.26 8.97 -13.19
CA LEU A 520 -23.71 7.71 -12.60
C LEU A 520 -25.22 7.76 -12.33
N VAL A 521 -25.92 6.69 -12.71
CA VAL A 521 -27.36 6.58 -12.45
C VAL A 521 -27.62 6.61 -10.94
N GLY A 522 -28.56 7.46 -10.51
CA GLY A 522 -28.90 7.62 -9.09
C GLY A 522 -28.09 8.70 -8.37
N VAL A 523 -27.08 9.29 -9.02
CA VAL A 523 -26.38 10.47 -8.50
C VAL A 523 -27.11 11.73 -8.97
N GLY A 524 -27.81 12.39 -8.04
CA GLY A 524 -28.54 13.62 -8.35
C GLY A 524 -27.66 14.88 -8.35
N LYS A 525 -26.71 14.95 -7.42
CA LYS A 525 -25.77 16.07 -7.29
C LYS A 525 -24.54 15.61 -6.52
N VAL A 526 -23.39 16.10 -6.94
CA VAL A 526 -22.09 15.99 -6.26
C VAL A 526 -21.48 17.37 -6.23
N VAL A 527 -20.92 17.75 -5.10
CA VAL A 527 -20.25 19.03 -4.91
C VAL A 527 -18.90 18.75 -4.28
N MET A 528 -17.87 19.48 -4.72
CA MET A 528 -16.58 19.47 -4.05
C MET A 528 -16.70 20.28 -2.77
N LEU A 529 -16.34 19.66 -1.65
CA LEU A 529 -16.09 20.37 -0.40
C LEU A 529 -14.63 20.80 -0.45
N GLY A 530 -14.36 22.10 -0.27
CA GLY A 530 -13.01 22.65 -0.39
C GLY A 530 -11.98 21.90 0.46
N SER A 531 -10.71 21.94 0.05
CA SER A 531 -9.62 21.25 0.74
C SER A 531 -9.55 21.68 2.20
N SER A 532 -9.37 20.71 3.11
CA SER A 532 -9.28 20.99 4.55
C SER A 532 -7.92 21.60 4.97
N TYR A 533 -7.04 21.89 4.02
CA TYR A 533 -5.73 22.51 4.22
C TYR A 533 -5.42 23.37 2.99
N ASP A 534 -4.50 24.34 3.12
CA ASP A 534 -3.94 25.20 2.05
C ASP A 534 -3.27 24.38 0.92
N GLU A 535 -4.02 23.48 0.29
CA GLU A 535 -3.60 22.71 -0.88
C GLU A 535 -3.98 23.51 -2.12
N ASP A 536 -2.98 23.81 -2.94
CA ASP A 536 -3.18 24.47 -4.23
C ASP A 536 -4.15 23.63 -5.08
N GLU A 537 -5.08 24.30 -5.78
CA GLU A 537 -5.90 23.63 -6.79
C GLU A 537 -4.97 23.00 -7.84
N HIS A 538 -5.11 21.69 -8.05
CA HIS A 538 -4.29 20.99 -9.04
C HIS A 538 -4.59 21.51 -10.45
N ALA A 539 -3.55 22.02 -11.12
CA ALA A 539 -3.62 22.51 -12.49
C ALA A 539 -2.84 21.58 -13.43
N ILE A 540 -3.46 21.22 -14.54
CA ILE A 540 -2.82 20.45 -15.61
C ILE A 540 -2.09 21.43 -16.54
N ASN A 541 -0.79 21.23 -16.72
CA ASN A 541 -0.02 21.96 -17.72
C ASN A 541 0.08 21.13 -19.00
N PHE A 542 -0.28 21.72 -20.13
CA PHE A 542 -0.15 21.08 -21.44
C PHE A 542 0.33 22.07 -22.49
N LEU A 543 1.02 21.55 -23.50
CA LEU A 543 1.36 22.30 -24.70
C LEU A 543 0.22 22.18 -25.70
N ALA A 544 -0.22 23.32 -26.22
CA ALA A 544 -1.35 23.39 -27.12
C ALA A 544 -0.98 24.15 -28.40
N LEU A 545 -1.46 23.65 -29.53
CA LEU A 545 -1.42 24.33 -30.81
C LEU A 545 -2.57 25.33 -30.85
N ILE A 546 -2.20 26.61 -30.94
CA ILE A 546 -3.10 27.74 -31.08
C ILE A 546 -2.86 28.37 -32.45
N ASP A 547 -3.87 28.37 -33.31
CA ASP A 547 -3.82 29.00 -34.63
C ASP A 547 -5.14 29.75 -34.88
N ASP A 548 -5.06 31.02 -35.28
CA ASP A 548 -6.25 31.86 -35.50
C ASP A 548 -7.18 31.33 -36.60
N SER A 549 -6.67 30.48 -37.50
CA SER A 549 -7.47 29.83 -38.54
C SER A 549 -8.14 28.53 -38.06
N PHE A 550 -7.80 28.03 -36.87
CA PHE A 550 -8.39 26.80 -36.35
C PHE A 550 -9.75 27.07 -35.69
N VAL A 551 -10.79 26.72 -36.44
CA VAL A 551 -12.19 26.91 -36.04
C VAL A 551 -12.91 25.57 -36.14
N GLN A 552 -13.66 25.22 -35.10
CA GLN A 552 -14.55 24.05 -35.10
C GLN A 552 -15.96 24.50 -34.73
N SER A 553 -16.96 24.07 -35.50
CA SER A 553 -18.37 24.46 -35.31
C SER A 553 -18.59 25.99 -35.20
N SER A 554 -17.80 26.77 -35.95
CA SER A 554 -17.80 28.24 -35.96
C SER A 554 -17.18 28.93 -34.72
N PHE A 555 -16.56 28.18 -33.80
CA PHE A 555 -15.84 28.72 -32.64
C PHE A 555 -14.33 28.48 -32.76
N LYS A 556 -13.51 29.41 -32.24
CA LYS A 556 -12.06 29.19 -32.12
C LYS A 556 -11.83 27.95 -31.27
N ALA A 557 -10.94 27.08 -31.74
CA ALA A 557 -10.59 25.86 -31.05
C ALA A 557 -9.09 25.82 -30.78
N VAL A 558 -8.69 25.02 -29.80
CA VAL A 558 -7.30 24.75 -29.45
C VAL A 558 -7.06 23.25 -29.62
N SER A 559 -5.89 22.86 -30.10
CA SER A 559 -5.53 21.44 -30.24
C SER A 559 -4.42 21.06 -29.27
N VAL A 560 -4.59 19.93 -28.59
CA VAL A 560 -3.59 19.34 -27.70
C VAL A 560 -3.19 17.99 -28.29
N ALA A 561 -1.90 17.70 -28.37
CA ALA A 561 -1.45 16.40 -28.86
C ALA A 561 -1.75 15.31 -27.81
N GLY A 562 -2.28 14.16 -28.24
CA GLY A 562 -2.74 13.08 -27.35
C GLY A 562 -4.21 13.19 -26.91
N ASP A 563 -4.64 12.25 -26.08
CA ASP A 563 -5.99 12.21 -25.49
C ASP A 563 -5.98 12.82 -24.08
N VAL A 564 -6.59 13.99 -23.92
CA VAL A 564 -6.77 14.64 -22.62
C VAL A 564 -8.22 14.63 -22.14
N THR A 565 -9.12 13.90 -22.83
CA THR A 565 -10.55 13.82 -22.49
C THR A 565 -10.82 13.09 -21.17
N GLY A 566 -9.87 12.26 -20.73
CA GLY A 566 -9.86 11.63 -19.41
C GLY A 566 -9.46 12.57 -18.28
N ALA A 567 -8.83 13.72 -18.58
CA ALA A 567 -8.27 14.62 -17.58
C ALA A 567 -9.08 15.90 -17.38
N MET A 568 -9.83 16.36 -18.39
CA MET A 568 -10.63 17.59 -18.32
C MET A 568 -12.09 17.35 -18.70
N ALA A 569 -12.99 18.19 -18.19
CA ALA A 569 -14.40 18.18 -18.53
C ALA A 569 -14.95 19.59 -18.80
N ARG A 570 -16.15 19.61 -19.38
CA ARG A 570 -16.88 20.87 -19.62
C ARG A 570 -17.05 21.65 -18.31
N GLY A 571 -16.77 22.94 -18.35
CA GLY A 571 -16.81 23.84 -17.20
C GLY A 571 -15.44 24.12 -16.58
N ASP A 572 -14.41 23.32 -16.92
CA ASP A 572 -13.05 23.57 -16.45
C ASP A 572 -12.52 24.91 -16.97
N MET A 573 -11.82 25.63 -16.10
CA MET A 573 -11.14 26.87 -16.46
C MET A 573 -9.79 26.55 -17.10
N ILE A 574 -9.52 27.14 -18.26
CA ILE A 574 -8.26 27.03 -18.98
C ILE A 574 -7.64 28.42 -19.07
N SER A 575 -6.42 28.54 -18.56
CA SER A 575 -5.67 29.80 -18.55
C SER A 575 -4.59 29.82 -19.63
N PHE A 576 -4.65 30.81 -20.52
CA PHE A 576 -3.58 31.14 -21.47
C PHE A 576 -2.92 32.44 -21.05
N GLY A 577 -1.81 32.35 -20.31
CA GLY A 577 -1.18 33.53 -19.71
C GLY A 577 -2.13 34.19 -18.70
N THR A 578 -2.63 35.39 -19.02
CA THR A 578 -3.59 36.13 -18.17
C THR A 578 -5.05 36.01 -18.62
N CYS A 579 -5.32 35.25 -19.69
CA CYS A 579 -6.67 35.06 -20.22
C CYS A 579 -7.26 33.76 -19.67
N ASN A 580 -8.40 33.84 -18.99
CA ASN A 580 -9.13 32.70 -18.47
C ASN A 580 -10.34 32.44 -19.35
N LEU A 581 -10.46 31.20 -19.84
CA LEU A 581 -11.55 30.73 -20.68
C LEU A 581 -12.18 29.49 -20.05
N VAL A 582 -13.43 29.20 -20.41
CA VAL A 582 -14.15 28.02 -19.93
C VAL A 582 -14.19 26.97 -21.05
N LEU A 583 -13.88 25.72 -20.71
CA LEU A 583 -13.98 24.58 -21.61
C LEU A 583 -15.45 24.24 -21.86
N GLU A 584 -15.92 24.34 -23.10
CA GLU A 584 -17.27 23.93 -23.48
C GLU A 584 -17.32 22.46 -23.92
N THR A 585 -16.36 22.04 -24.74
CA THR A 585 -16.25 20.64 -25.19
C THR A 585 -14.78 20.24 -25.39
N SER A 586 -14.49 18.96 -25.15
CA SER A 586 -13.24 18.30 -25.53
C SER A 586 -13.57 17.08 -26.39
N THR A 587 -12.82 16.87 -27.47
CA THR A 587 -13.05 15.73 -28.38
C THR A 587 -11.73 15.17 -28.87
N TYR A 588 -11.49 13.89 -28.60
CA TYR A 588 -10.35 13.16 -29.12
C TYR A 588 -10.59 12.73 -30.58
N SER A 589 -9.53 12.78 -31.39
CA SER A 589 -9.54 12.30 -32.77
C SER A 589 -8.20 11.64 -33.10
N GLN A 590 -8.28 10.57 -33.90
CA GLN A 590 -7.09 10.00 -34.52
C GLN A 590 -6.47 11.02 -35.50
N PHE A 591 -5.16 10.90 -35.73
CA PHE A 591 -4.46 11.84 -36.61
C PHE A 591 -4.90 11.68 -38.06
N ASP A 592 -5.31 12.78 -38.68
CA ASP A 592 -5.61 12.88 -40.11
C ASP A 592 -4.95 14.13 -40.69
N ALA A 593 -3.95 13.96 -41.54
CA ALA A 593 -3.21 15.05 -42.18
C ALA A 593 -4.05 15.88 -43.17
N THR A 594 -5.27 15.45 -43.50
CA THR A 594 -6.07 16.08 -44.56
C THR A 594 -7.13 17.06 -44.03
N HIS A 595 -7.54 16.94 -42.76
CA HIS A 595 -8.59 17.76 -42.16
C HIS A 595 -8.31 18.07 -40.67
N GLY A 596 -9.10 18.95 -40.07
CA GLY A 596 -9.05 19.25 -38.65
C GLY A 596 -7.70 19.82 -38.18
N ALA A 597 -7.32 19.52 -36.94
CA ALA A 597 -6.02 19.94 -36.41
C ALA A 597 -4.85 19.16 -37.03
N GLY A 598 -5.07 17.93 -37.50
CA GLY A 598 -4.03 17.12 -38.13
C GLY A 598 -3.45 17.77 -39.39
N LEU A 599 -4.28 18.44 -40.21
CA LEU A 599 -3.81 19.26 -41.33
C LEU A 599 -2.89 20.41 -40.88
N LEU A 600 -3.19 21.06 -39.77
CA LEU A 600 -2.38 22.17 -39.25
C LEU A 600 -1.03 21.67 -38.72
N TYR A 601 -1.03 20.59 -37.95
CA TYR A 601 0.20 19.91 -37.52
C TYR A 601 1.07 19.52 -38.72
N ASP A 602 0.47 18.96 -39.78
CA ASP A 602 1.22 18.47 -40.94
C ASP A 602 1.72 19.59 -41.87
N THR A 603 0.95 20.66 -42.04
CA THR A 603 1.27 21.69 -43.04
C THR A 603 1.98 22.92 -42.48
N LYS A 604 1.55 23.42 -41.31
CA LYS A 604 2.09 24.66 -40.72
C LYS A 604 3.16 24.38 -39.67
N TYR A 605 3.04 23.26 -38.95
CA TYR A 605 3.93 22.91 -37.84
C TYR A 605 4.61 21.53 -37.99
N PRO A 606 5.08 21.12 -39.19
CA PRO A 606 5.55 19.74 -39.42
C PRO A 606 6.77 19.31 -38.61
N LEU A 607 7.54 20.28 -38.11
CA LEU A 607 8.77 20.05 -37.36
C LEU A 607 8.60 20.23 -35.84
N ALA A 608 7.38 20.51 -35.37
CA ALA A 608 7.10 20.66 -33.95
C ALA A 608 7.10 19.27 -33.27
N PRO A 609 7.69 19.10 -32.08
CA PRO A 609 7.65 17.84 -31.33
C PRO A 609 6.22 17.31 -31.11
N GLU A 610 5.27 18.22 -30.93
CA GLU A 610 3.85 17.92 -30.73
C GLU A 610 3.22 17.29 -31.98
N THR A 611 3.73 17.59 -33.18
CA THR A 611 3.26 16.98 -34.44
C THR A 611 3.61 15.50 -34.49
N GLU A 612 4.81 15.12 -34.06
CA GLU A 612 5.21 13.73 -33.96
C GLU A 612 4.34 12.98 -32.94
N HIS A 613 4.12 13.59 -31.78
CA HIS A 613 3.23 13.02 -30.77
C HIS A 613 1.79 12.87 -31.30
N ALA A 614 1.27 13.89 -31.98
CA ALA A 614 -0.06 13.87 -32.56
C ALA A 614 -0.20 12.78 -33.62
N ARG A 615 0.81 12.56 -34.47
CA ARG A 615 0.82 11.46 -35.46
C ARG A 615 0.73 10.08 -34.81
N LEU A 616 1.36 9.90 -33.66
CA LEU A 616 1.41 8.62 -32.95
C LEU A 616 0.19 8.37 -32.04
N LYS A 617 -0.32 9.43 -31.41
CA LYS A 617 -1.32 9.34 -30.33
C LYS A 617 -2.64 10.03 -30.64
N GLY A 618 -2.79 10.65 -31.81
CA GLY A 618 -3.94 11.49 -32.13
C GLY A 618 -3.86 12.84 -31.43
N TYR A 619 -4.96 13.59 -31.45
CA TYR A 619 -5.05 14.90 -30.81
C TYR A 619 -6.44 15.13 -30.20
N THR A 620 -6.50 15.99 -29.19
CA THR A 620 -7.74 16.46 -28.58
C THR A 620 -8.02 17.88 -29.02
N THR A 621 -9.22 18.14 -29.52
CA THR A 621 -9.69 19.50 -29.81
C THR A 621 -10.49 20.03 -28.62
N LEU A 622 -10.14 21.21 -28.16
CA LEU A 622 -10.79 21.95 -27.07
C LEU A 622 -11.55 23.15 -27.64
N GLN A 623 -12.85 23.22 -27.39
CA GLN A 623 -13.67 24.39 -27.71
C GLN A 623 -13.85 25.24 -26.46
N LEU A 624 -13.54 26.51 -26.57
CA LEU A 624 -13.44 27.44 -25.45
C LEU A 624 -14.45 28.58 -25.58
N ARG A 625 -14.87 29.10 -24.43
CA ARG A 625 -15.75 30.26 -24.33
C ARG A 625 -15.18 31.28 -23.35
N GLU A 626 -15.35 32.56 -23.68
CA GLU A 626 -15.06 33.69 -22.79
C GLU A 626 -16.06 33.79 -21.62
#